data_AF-A0A353NAT9-F1
#
_entry.id   AF-A0A353NAT9-F1
#
_cell.length_a   1.000
_cell.length_b   1.000
_cell.length_c   1.000
_cell.angle_alpha   90.00
_cell.angle_beta   90.00
_cell.angle_gamma   90.00
#
_symmetry.space_group_name_H-M   'P 1'
#
loop_
_entity.id
_entity.type
_entity.pdbx_description
1 polymer ?
#
loop_
_entity_poly.entity_id
_entity_poly.type
_entity_poly.pdbx_seq_one_letter_code
_entity_poly.pdbx_strand_id
1 'polypeptide(L)' 'MVSEEESNLKGEVRAVTFKGVHYEMLVRNNSIRWKIQSTTMAPVGSRVGLLILPDDIHIMK' A
#
# COMPACT_ATOMS: atom_id res chain seq x y z
N MET A 1 -0.26 5.78 -2.12
CA MET A 1 0.33 5.61 -0.77
C MET A 1 0.66 6.99 -0.26
N VAL A 2 0.32 7.26 1.00
CA VAL A 2 0.53 8.56 1.66
C VAL A 2 1.25 8.35 3.00
N SER A 3 1.61 9.44 3.68
CA SER A 3 2.17 9.38 5.04
C SER A 3 1.20 8.69 6.01
N GLU A 4 1.71 8.15 7.14
CA GLU A 4 0.89 7.42 8.11
C GLU A 4 -0.25 8.27 8.69
N GLU A 5 -0.08 9.59 8.75
CA GLU A 5 -1.02 10.55 9.34
C GLU A 5 -2.16 10.94 8.38
N GLU A 6 -1.98 10.76 7.08
CA GLU A 6 -2.90 11.23 6.03
C GLU A 6 -4.04 10.24 5.73
N SER A 7 -4.02 9.04 6.33
CA SER A 7 -5.09 8.06 6.16
C SER A 7 -5.42 7.32 7.46
N ASN A 8 -6.70 7.04 7.65
CA ASN A 8 -7.18 6.18 8.73
C ASN A 8 -6.83 4.70 8.50
N LEU A 9 -6.65 4.29 7.24
CA LEU A 9 -6.22 2.94 6.91
C LEU A 9 -4.68 2.92 6.83
N LYS A 10 -4.05 2.26 7.80
CA LYS A 10 -2.58 2.24 7.96
C LYS A 10 -2.05 0.83 7.83
N GLY A 11 -0.82 0.65 7.38
CA GLY A 11 -0.22 -0.68 7.35
C GLY A 11 1.29 -0.65 7.39
N GLU A 12 1.88 -1.82 7.69
CA GLU A 12 3.33 -2.00 7.70
C GLU A 12 3.79 -2.69 6.41
N VAL A 13 4.82 -2.16 5.76
CA VAL A 13 5.42 -2.75 4.57
C VAL A 13 6.15 -4.04 4.94
N ARG A 14 5.73 -5.16 4.36
CA ARG A 14 6.30 -6.50 4.60
C ARG A 14 7.24 -6.97 3.52
N ALA A 15 7.01 -6.54 2.27
CA ALA A 15 7.87 -6.88 1.16
C ALA A 15 7.83 -5.76 0.11
N VAL A 16 8.95 -5.61 -0.59
CA VAL A 16 9.12 -4.68 -1.70
C VAL A 16 9.81 -5.44 -2.82
N THR A 17 9.26 -5.38 -4.03
CA THR A 17 9.83 -5.98 -5.23
C THR A 17 9.91 -4.93 -6.33
N PHE A 18 11.09 -4.70 -6.89
CA PHE A 18 11.24 -3.84 -8.05
C PHE A 18 10.85 -4.60 -9.31
N LYS A 19 9.98 -4.01 -10.13
CA LYS A 19 9.40 -4.59 -11.36
C LYS A 19 9.98 -3.92 -12.62
N GLY A 20 11.13 -3.27 -12.52
CA GLY A 20 11.83 -2.60 -13.62
C GLY A 20 11.49 -1.11 -13.76
N VAL A 21 10.20 -0.73 -13.68
CA VAL A 21 9.77 0.69 -13.76
C VAL A 21 9.00 1.18 -12.54
N HIS A 22 8.55 0.24 -11.69
CA HIS A 22 7.80 0.53 -10.48
C HIS A 22 8.09 -0.54 -9.42
N TYR A 23 7.61 -0.31 -8.21
CA TYR A 23 7.68 -1.22 -7.09
C TYR A 23 6.32 -1.86 -6.86
N GLU A 24 6.33 -3.16 -6.58
CA GLU A 24 5.21 -3.86 -5.94
C GLU A 24 5.53 -3.99 -4.45
N MET A 25 4.64 -3.47 -3.61
CA MET A 25 4.78 -3.49 -2.16
C MET A 25 3.64 -4.27 -1.54
N LEU A 26 3.96 -5.20 -0.64
CA LEU A 26 2.98 -5.90 0.18
C LEU A 26 2.89 -5.21 1.54
N VAL A 27 1.73 -4.62 1.82
CA VAL A 27 1.44 -3.92 3.07
C VAL A 27 0.44 -4.72 3.88
N ARG A 28 0.72 -4.94 5.16
CA ARG A 28 -0.16 -5.69 6.06
C ARG A 28 -0.91 -4.72 6.98
N ASN A 29 -2.24 -4.84 7.01
CA ASN A 29 -3.10 -4.26 8.02
C ASN A 29 -3.92 -5.40 8.66
N ASN A 30 -3.69 -5.68 9.94
CA ASN A 30 -4.32 -6.81 10.65
C ASN A 30 -4.18 -8.14 9.88
N SER A 31 -5.30 -8.74 9.48
CA SER A 31 -5.41 -9.99 8.72
C SER A 31 -5.44 -9.78 7.20
N ILE A 32 -5.48 -8.53 6.73
CA ILE A 32 -5.56 -8.18 5.32
C ILE A 32 -4.16 -7.84 4.80
N ARG A 33 -3.84 -8.36 3.61
CA ARG A 33 -2.64 -7.98 2.85
C ARG A 33 -3.06 -7.18 1.63
N TRP A 34 -2.49 -6.00 1.53
CA TRP A 34 -2.66 -5.07 0.43
C TRP A 34 -1.47 -5.18 -0.50
N LYS A 35 -1.73 -5.25 -1.80
CA LYS A 35 -0.72 -5.13 -2.84
C LYS A 35 -0.80 -3.72 -3.43
N ILE A 36 0.32 -3.02 -3.44
CA ILE A 36 0.40 -1.64 -3.92
C ILE A 36 1.42 -1.59 -5.04
N GLN A 37 1.07 -0.97 -6.15
CA GLN A 37 1.99 -0.65 -7.24
C GLN A 37 2.25 0.86 -7.24
N SER A 38 3.52 1.24 -7.22
CA SER A 38 3.92 2.65 -7.15
C SER A 38 5.32 2.83 -7.73
N THR A 39 5.58 3.97 -8.37
CA THR A 39 6.94 4.36 -8.81
C THR A 39 7.82 4.79 -7.63
N THR A 40 7.20 5.24 -6.54
CA THR A 40 7.87 5.57 -5.27
C THR A 40 7.83 4.37 -4.33
N MET A 41 8.97 4.08 -3.71
CA MET A 41 9.17 2.97 -2.77
C MET A 41 9.05 3.43 -1.32
N ALA A 42 8.39 2.62 -0.48
CA ALA A 42 8.50 2.68 0.98
C ALA A 42 9.28 1.45 1.49
N PRO A 43 10.26 1.60 2.40
CA PRO A 43 11.11 0.51 2.84
C PRO A 43 10.36 -0.51 3.71
N VAL A 44 10.83 -1.76 3.72
CA VAL A 44 10.29 -2.82 4.60
C VAL A 44 10.38 -2.37 6.07
N GLY A 45 9.33 -2.64 6.85
CA GLY A 45 9.20 -2.23 8.25
C GLY A 45 8.66 -0.81 8.46
N SER A 46 8.57 0.01 7.40
CA SER A 46 7.93 1.32 7.49
C SER A 46 6.42 1.21 7.61
N ARG A 47 5.82 2.18 8.31
CA ARG A 47 4.38 2.38 8.37
C ARG A 47 3.94 3.42 7.34
N VAL A 48 2.84 3.14 6.68
CA VAL A 48 2.32 3.94 5.57
C VAL A 48 0.80 4.06 5.65
N GLY A 49 0.27 5.19 5.15
CA GLY A 49 -1.15 5.40 4.96
C GLY A 49 -1.62 4.87 3.60
N LEU A 50 -2.78 4.20 3.61
CA LEU A 50 -3.48 3.69 2.44
C LEU A 50 -4.71 4.57 2.21
N LEU A 51 -4.62 5.53 1.30
CA LEU A 51 -5.77 6.33 0.87
C LEU A 51 -6.42 5.66 -0.34
N ILE A 52 -7.70 5.30 -0.21
CA ILE A 52 -8.51 4.74 -1.29
C ILE A 52 -9.67 5.73 -1.50
N LEU A 53 -9.79 6.28 -2.70
CA LEU A 53 -10.91 7.17 -3.03
C LEU A 53 -12.14 6.33 -3.37
N PRO A 54 -13.37 6.83 -3.10
CA PRO A 54 -14.59 6.10 -3.42
C PRO A 54 -14.66 5.62 -4.88
N ASP A 55 -14.17 6.44 -5.82
CA ASP A 55 -14.20 6.17 -7.26
C ASP A 55 -13.23 5.04 -7.68
N ASP A 56 -12.24 4.70 -6.84
CA ASP A 56 -11.27 3.63 -7.10
C ASP A 56 -11.79 2.23 -6.68
N ILE A 57 -12.97 2.16 -6.04
CA ILE A 57 -13.52 0.91 -5.49
C ILE A 57 -14.37 0.20 -6.55
N HIS A 58 -13.97 -1.02 -6.91
CA HIS A 58 -14.74 -1.90 -7.78
C HIS A 58 -15.25 -3.13 -7.03
N ILE A 59 -16.56 -3.39 -7.08
CA ILE A 59 -17.18 -4.58 -6.48
C ILE A 59 -17.48 -5.58 -7.61
N MET A 60 -16.70 -6.67 -7.66
CA MET A 60 -16.94 -7.79 -8.58
C MET A 60 -17.99 -8.74 -7.97
N LYS A 61 -18.93 -9.24 -8.78
CA LYS A 61 -19.89 -10.31 -8.40
C LYS A 61 -19.41 -11.68 -8.85
#